data_AF-A0A1E4C7F7-F1
#
_entry.id   AF-A0A1E4C7F7-F1
#
_cell.length_a   1.000
_cell.length_b   1.000
_cell.length_c   1.000
_cell.angle_alpha   90.00
_cell.angle_beta   90.00
_cell.angle_gamma   90.00
#
_symmetry.space_group_name_H-M   'P 1'
#
loop_
_entity.id
_entity.type
_entity.pdbx_description
1 polymer ?
#
loop_
_entity_poly.entity_id
_entity_poly.type
_entity_poly.pdbx_seq_one_letter_code
_entity_poly.pdbx_strand_id
1 'polypeptide(L)' 'MNRADCKTSSRDAAILAVMDGLQVQWLLEPDALDLGTASEFAIEAIVSAVLDPRPSPLA' A
#
# COMPACT_ATOMS: atom_id res chain seq x y z
N MET A 1 -6.68 15.31 -21.06
CA MET A 1 -6.67 14.14 -20.16
C MET A 1 -8.10 13.89 -19.69
N ASN A 2 -8.83 12.96 -20.30
CA ASN A 2 -10.22 12.67 -19.93
C ASN A 2 -10.23 11.67 -18.76
N ARG A 3 -10.98 11.94 -17.68
CA ARG A 3 -10.98 11.14 -16.44
C ARG A 3 -11.56 9.73 -16.56
N ALA A 4 -11.99 9.32 -17.76
CA ALA A 4 -12.80 8.12 -17.97
C ALA A 4 -12.02 6.80 -18.06
N ASP A 5 -10.68 6.82 -18.20
CA ASP A 5 -9.91 5.63 -18.56
C ASP A 5 -8.98 5.08 -17.45
N CYS A 6 -8.83 5.74 -16.31
CA CYS A 6 -8.00 5.22 -15.21
C CYS A 6 -8.84 4.32 -14.29
N LYS A 7 -9.23 3.14 -14.78
CA LYS A 7 -9.76 2.07 -13.91
C LYS A 7 -8.58 1.36 -13.26
N THR A 8 -7.95 2.01 -12.29
CA THR A 8 -6.99 1.38 -11.39
C THR A 8 -7.66 0.20 -10.71
N SER A 9 -7.04 -0.98 -10.73
CA SER A 9 -7.58 -2.14 -10.02
C SER A 9 -7.71 -1.79 -8.53
N SER A 10 -8.69 -2.37 -7.82
CA SER A 10 -8.78 -2.19 -6.37
C SER A 10 -7.49 -2.58 -5.64
N ARG A 11 -6.71 -3.49 -6.23
CA ARG A 11 -5.38 -3.90 -5.75
C ARG A 11 -4.34 -2.79 -5.93
N ASP A 12 -4.27 -2.22 -7.12
CA ASP A 12 -3.31 -1.15 -7.45
C ASP A 12 -3.61 0.11 -6.61
N ALA A 13 -4.89 0.41 -6.40
CA ALA A 13 -5.33 1.51 -5.54
C ALA A 13 -4.97 1.27 -4.06
N ALA A 14 -5.03 0.02 -3.58
CA ALA A 14 -4.65 -0.33 -2.22
C ALA A 14 -3.14 -0.14 -1.99
N ILE A 15 -2.30 -0.50 -2.97
CA ILE A 15 -0.84 -0.26 -2.88
C ILE A 15 -0.56 1.23 -2.70
N LEU A 16 -1.12 2.08 -3.56
CA LEU A 16 -0.90 3.52 -3.49
C LEU A 16 -1.40 4.11 -2.17
N ALA A 17 -2.59 3.72 -1.71
CA ALA A 17 -3.14 4.22 -0.45
C ALA A 17 -2.25 3.88 0.77
N VAL A 18 -1.64 2.68 0.79
CA VAL A 18 -0.71 2.29 1.86
C VAL A 18 0.58 3.10 1.77
N MET A 19 1.12 3.30 0.56
CA MET A 19 2.32 4.12 0.36
C MET A 19 2.10 5.58 0.77
N ASP A 20 0.98 6.18 0.36
CA ASP A 20 0.59 7.54 0.75
C ASP A 20 0.50 7.67 2.28
N GLY A 21 -0.14 6.69 2.95
CA GLY A 21 -0.25 6.65 4.40
C GLY A 21 1.11 6.61 5.11
N LEU A 22 2.03 5.72 4.68
CA LEU A 22 3.37 5.63 5.26
C LEU A 22 4.16 6.93 5.09
N GLN A 23 4.07 7.53 3.90
CA GLN A 23 4.78 8.77 3.59
C GLN A 23 4.23 9.95 4.41
N VAL A 24 2.91 10.05 4.58
CA VAL A 24 2.30 11.07 5.45
C VAL A 24 2.73 10.88 6.91
N GLN A 25 2.71 9.65 7.42
CA GLN A 25 3.15 9.37 8.80
C GLN A 25 4.63 9.72 9.02
N TRP A 26 5.49 9.44 8.04
CA TRP A 26 6.89 9.84 8.09
C TRP A 26 7.07 11.37 8.11
N LEU A 27 6.25 12.11 7.34
CA LEU A 27 6.30 13.58 7.36
C LEU A 27 5.87 14.17 8.72
N LEU A 28 4.98 13.49 9.44
CA LEU A 28 4.53 13.94 10.76
C LEU A 28 5.55 13.64 11.86
N GLU A 29 6.16 12.45 11.81
CA GLU A 29 7.04 11.96 12.88
C GLU A 29 8.16 11.08 12.29
N PRO A 30 9.21 11.68 11.67
CA PRO A 30 10.20 10.95 10.88
C PRO A 30 11.07 10.00 11.71
N ASP A 31 11.22 10.27 13.02
CA ASP A 31 11.99 9.43 13.94
C ASP A 31 11.18 8.21 14.45
N ALA A 32 9.85 8.23 14.30
CA ALA A 32 8.97 7.15 14.76
C ALA A 32 8.77 6.04 13.72
N LEU A 33 9.14 6.31 12.46
CA LEU A 33 8.91 5.40 11.34
C LEU A 33 10.16 5.34 10.45
N ASP A 34 10.81 4.17 10.37
CA ASP A 34 11.78 3.91 9.31
C ASP A 34 11.01 3.70 7.99
N LEU A 35 10.99 4.73 7.15
CA LEU A 35 10.21 4.71 5.92
C LEU A 35 10.68 3.61 4.95
N GLY A 36 11.99 3.32 4.90
CA GLY A 36 12.52 2.28 4.00
C GLY A 36 12.01 0.91 4.40
N THR A 37 12.21 0.56 5.67
CA THR A 37 11.82 -0.74 6.25
C THR A 37 10.30 -0.92 6.22
N ALA A 38 9.53 0.12 6.57
CA ALA A 38 8.07 0.06 6.54
C ALA A 38 7.52 -0.09 5.12
N SER A 39 8.13 0.59 4.14
CA SER A 39 7.73 0.49 2.74
C SER A 39 8.03 -0.90 2.16
N GLU A 40 9.21 -1.45 2.44
CA GLU A 40 9.60 -2.80 2.02
C GLU A 40 8.59 -3.84 2.55
N PHE A 41 8.33 -3.84 3.85
CA PHE A 41 7.36 -4.74 4.47
C PHE A 41 5.96 -4.62 3.84
N ALA A 42 5.47 -3.40 3.64
CA ALA A 42 4.16 -3.16 3.05
C ALA A 42 4.07 -3.67 1.60
N ILE A 43 5.10 -3.43 0.78
CA ILE A 43 5.15 -3.91 -0.60
C ILE A 43 5.16 -5.44 -0.62
N GLU A 44 6.02 -6.09 0.16
CA GLU A 44 6.08 -7.55 0.22
C GLU A 44 4.76 -8.18 0.65
N ALA A 45 4.13 -7.64 1.70
CA ALA A 45 2.85 -8.14 2.20
C ALA A 45 1.74 -8.01 1.15
N ILE A 46 1.63 -6.85 0.48
CA ILE A 46 0.59 -6.62 -0.52
C ILE A 46 0.84 -7.46 -1.78
N VAL A 47 2.07 -7.49 -2.29
CA VAL A 47 2.42 -8.31 -3.46
C VAL A 47 2.20 -9.79 -3.17
N SER A 48 2.59 -10.28 -1.99
CA SER A 48 2.34 -11.66 -1.57
C SER A 48 0.84 -11.98 -1.57
N ALA A 49 0.00 -11.09 -1.04
CA ALA A 49 -1.46 -11.26 -1.03
C ALA A 49 -2.08 -11.21 -2.44
N VAL A 50 -1.45 -10.52 -3.39
CA VAL A 50 -1.90 -10.48 -4.81
C VAL A 50 -1.49 -11.76 -5.55
N LEU A 51 -0.29 -12.28 -5.29
CA LEU A 51 0.23 -13.48 -5.95
C LEU A 51 -0.37 -14.77 -5.40
N ASP A 52 -0.62 -14.84 -4.08
CA ASP A 52 -1.25 -15.97 -3.40
C ASP A 52 -2.43 -15.50 -2.52
N PRO A 53 -3.62 -15.27 -3.13
CA PRO A 53 -4.78 -14.77 -2.41
C PRO A 53 -5.30 -15.81 -1.41
N ARG A 54 -5.12 -15.55 -0.12
CA ARG A 54 -5.69 -16.36 0.96
C ARG A 54 -7.00 -15.76 1.47
N PRO A 55 -7.94 -16.59 1.97
CA PRO A 55 -9.14 -16.09 2.63
C PRO A 55 -8.77 -15.17 3.79
N SER A 56 -9.54 -14.09 3.96
CA SER A 56 -9.34 -13.20 5.10
C SER A 56 -9.55 -13.99 6.39
N PRO A 57 -8.63 -13.90 7.38
CA PRO A 57 -8.82 -14.51 8.69
C PRO A 57 -9.91 -13.80 9.52
N LEU A 58 -10.43 -12.67 9.03
CA LEU A 58 -11.48 -11.87 9.66
C LEU A 58 -12.86 -12.03 8.97
N ALA A 59 -12.96 -12.91 7.97
CA ALA A 59 -14.20 -13.18 7.24
C ALA A 59 -15.09 -14.21 7.94
#